data_AF-A0A2P4EV75-F1
#
_entry.id   AF-A0A2P4EV75-F1
#
_cell.length_a   1.000
_cell.length_b   1.000
_cell.length_c   1.000
_cell.angle_alpha   90.00
_cell.angle_beta   90.00
_cell.angle_gamma   90.00
#
_symmetry.space_group_name_H-M   'P 1'
#
loop_
_entity.id
_entity.type
_entity.pdbx_description
1 polymer ?
#
loop_
_entity_poly.entity_id
_entity_poly.type
_entity_poly.pdbx_seq_one_letter_code
_entity_poly.pdbx_strand_id
1 'polypeptide(L)'
;MSKAQVWHSGERELQRRLGVAERMAEIGPRLLNPVLPEQHRGFYPLLRFVVAGAVSPDGNLWAGLLEGEPGFAWSPDPTLLRLNTVVSRVDPCADALLATGAIGLLGIDLQTRRRNRLSGQISEVDSKGISVRVEQAFGNCPQFIQQRQLVAGAEAPAADSSVVSSNLLTPRMRELIAAADTCFVASCLPREGGSPAVDVSHRGGWPGFVKVSENRLTLPEFAGNRFFNTLGNLLMNPRAGLLFVDFASGDLLQLTGRVELEWEAPDASRFEGVEHLWHLEVEQVVWRPGGSRLRWQFESFSPALRRTGVWPTV
;
A
#
# COMPACT_ATOMS: atom_id res chain seq x y z
N MET A 1 19.26 7.33 -28.86
CA MET A 1 19.21 6.59 -27.58
C MET A 1 17.75 6.22 -27.35
N SER A 2 17.44 4.92 -27.27
CA SER A 2 16.09 4.46 -26.94
C SER A 2 15.65 5.11 -25.63
N LYS A 3 14.52 5.83 -25.60
CA LYS A 3 13.95 6.33 -24.35
C LYS A 3 13.68 5.11 -23.49
N ALA A 4 14.37 4.99 -22.35
CA ALA A 4 14.08 3.93 -21.38
C ALA A 4 12.56 3.91 -21.12
N GLN A 5 11.96 2.75 -21.30
CA GLN A 5 10.51 2.57 -21.23
C GLN A 5 10.09 2.71 -19.76
N VAL A 6 9.49 3.86 -19.41
CA VAL A 6 9.16 4.23 -18.02
C VAL A 6 7.98 3.44 -17.44
N TRP A 7 7.04 3.04 -18.30
CA TRP A 7 5.85 2.27 -17.93
C TRP A 7 6.02 0.80 -18.33
N HIS A 8 5.64 -0.11 -17.44
CA HIS A 8 5.68 -1.54 -17.75
C HIS A 8 4.47 -1.99 -18.59
N SER A 9 4.48 -3.23 -19.06
CA SER A 9 3.47 -3.78 -19.99
C SER A 9 2.03 -3.65 -19.48
N GLY A 10 1.78 -4.00 -18.21
CA GLY A 10 0.46 -3.93 -17.59
C GLY A 10 -0.08 -2.50 -17.48
N GLU A 11 0.75 -1.53 -17.08
CA GLU A 11 0.35 -0.11 -17.05
C GLU A 11 -0.03 0.38 -18.46
N ARG A 12 0.80 0.07 -19.46
CA ARG A 12 0.57 0.46 -20.85
C ARG A 12 -0.70 -0.13 -21.43
N GLU A 13 -0.99 -1.39 -21.10
CA GLU A 13 -2.22 -2.06 -21.50
C GLU A 13 -3.44 -1.25 -21.03
N LEU A 14 -3.45 -0.86 -19.75
CA LEU A 14 -4.54 -0.10 -19.15
C LEU A 14 -4.63 1.33 -19.69
N GLN A 15 -3.48 1.99 -19.86
CA GLN A 15 -3.42 3.32 -20.46
C GLN A 15 -3.97 3.32 -21.90
N ARG A 16 -3.71 2.25 -22.67
CA ARG A 16 -4.25 2.10 -24.02
C ARG A 16 -5.75 1.81 -23.99
N ARG A 17 -6.22 0.91 -23.12
CA ARG A 17 -7.66 0.63 -22.96
C ARG A 17 -8.48 1.87 -22.63
N LEU A 18 -7.91 2.79 -21.83
CA LEU A 18 -8.57 4.02 -21.40
C LEU A 18 -8.23 5.24 -22.27
N GLY A 19 -7.52 5.07 -23.40
CA GLY A 19 -7.22 6.15 -24.34
C GLY A 19 -6.29 7.24 -23.80
N VAL A 20 -5.47 6.95 -22.79
CA VAL A 20 -4.56 7.92 -22.14
C VAL A 20 -3.07 7.65 -22.41
N ALA A 21 -2.75 6.66 -23.25
CA ALA A 21 -1.38 6.19 -23.51
C ALA A 21 -0.41 7.30 -23.97
N GLU A 22 -0.81 8.13 -24.94
CA GLU A 22 0.05 9.20 -25.46
C GLU A 22 0.38 10.24 -24.38
N ARG A 23 -0.65 10.70 -23.66
CA ARG A 23 -0.50 11.63 -22.53
C ARG A 23 0.41 11.05 -21.44
N MET A 24 0.27 9.77 -21.10
CA MET A 24 1.11 9.13 -20.08
C MET A 24 2.56 8.95 -20.55
N ALA A 25 2.79 8.69 -21.84
CA ALA A 25 4.14 8.61 -22.41
C ALA A 25 4.91 9.94 -22.33
N GLU A 26 4.20 11.07 -22.43
CA GLU A 26 4.80 12.40 -22.26
C GLU A 26 5.08 12.75 -20.80
N ILE A 27 4.18 12.39 -19.89
CA ILE A 27 4.23 12.78 -18.48
C ILE A 27 5.16 11.87 -17.67
N GLY A 28 5.18 10.56 -17.94
CA GLY A 28 5.90 9.55 -17.15
C GLY A 28 7.36 9.91 -16.85
N PRO A 29 8.19 10.22 -17.87
CA PRO A 29 9.60 10.57 -17.67
C PRO A 29 9.86 11.79 -16.79
N ARG A 30 8.85 12.64 -16.55
CA ARG A 30 8.96 13.84 -15.69
C ARG A 30 8.57 13.56 -14.25
N LEU A 31 7.80 12.50 -13.99
CA LEU A 31 7.22 12.22 -12.68
C LEU A 31 7.87 11.02 -11.97
N LEU A 32 8.32 10.02 -12.73
CA LEU A 32 9.02 8.86 -12.18
C LEU A 32 10.51 9.14 -12.13
N ASN A 33 11.05 9.24 -10.91
CA ASN A 33 12.45 9.57 -10.69
C ASN A 33 13.23 8.30 -10.32
N PRO A 34 14.42 8.06 -10.90
CA PRO A 34 15.26 6.93 -10.51
C PRO A 34 15.98 7.13 -9.16
N VAL A 35 15.76 8.30 -8.53
CA VAL A 35 16.35 8.72 -7.26
C VAL A 35 15.28 9.43 -6.45
N LEU A 36 15.53 9.61 -5.16
CA LEU A 36 14.67 10.33 -4.23
C LEU A 36 14.82 11.84 -4.40
N PRO A 37 13.80 12.57 -4.89
CA PRO A 37 13.86 14.02 -5.02
C PRO A 37 14.03 14.71 -3.67
N GLU A 38 14.66 15.89 -3.64
CA GLU A 38 14.95 16.63 -2.39
C GLU A 38 13.70 16.87 -1.55
N GLN A 39 12.57 17.19 -2.20
CA GLN A 39 11.28 17.36 -1.52
C GLN A 39 10.81 16.10 -0.77
N HIS A 40 11.12 14.91 -1.29
CA HIS A 40 10.82 13.64 -0.63
C HIS A 40 11.83 13.36 0.49
N ARG A 41 13.12 13.66 0.27
CA ARG A 41 14.17 13.50 1.29
C ARG A 41 13.88 14.34 2.54
N GLY A 42 13.35 15.55 2.37
CA GLY A 42 12.88 16.38 3.49
C GLY A 42 11.55 15.95 4.12
N PHE A 43 10.82 14.99 3.52
CA PHE A 43 9.54 14.49 4.04
C PHE A 43 9.70 13.28 4.96
N TYR A 44 10.53 12.31 4.58
CA TYR A 44 10.71 11.08 5.35
C TYR A 44 11.08 11.31 6.83
N PRO A 45 11.96 12.28 7.19
CA PRO A 45 12.31 12.53 8.58
C PRO A 45 11.14 12.99 9.46
N LEU A 46 10.05 13.49 8.86
CA LEU A 46 8.86 13.95 9.58
C LEU A 46 7.92 12.79 9.96
N LEU A 47 8.11 11.63 9.37
CA LEU A 47 7.23 10.48 9.56
C LEU A 47 7.57 9.72 10.84
N ARG A 48 6.57 9.05 11.40
CA ARG A 48 6.73 8.03 12.46
C ARG A 48 6.42 6.60 11.97
N PHE A 49 5.92 6.50 10.75
CA PHE A 49 5.73 5.22 10.08
C PHE A 49 5.83 5.39 8.57
N VAL A 50 6.14 4.30 7.89
CA VAL A 50 5.93 4.12 6.45
C VAL A 50 5.16 2.82 6.26
N VAL A 51 4.41 2.73 5.16
CA VAL A 51 3.81 1.44 4.77
C VAL A 51 4.77 0.75 3.83
N ALA A 52 5.08 -0.51 4.13
CA ALA A 52 5.89 -1.37 3.29
C ALA A 52 5.00 -2.38 2.55
N GLY A 53 5.38 -2.70 1.32
CA GLY A 53 4.95 -3.86 0.58
C GLY A 53 6.16 -4.75 0.32
N ALA A 54 5.99 -6.06 0.46
CA ALA A 54 7.02 -7.05 0.20
C ALA A 54 6.40 -8.30 -0.43
N VAL A 55 7.22 -9.05 -1.14
CA VAL A 55 6.86 -10.35 -1.72
C VAL A 55 7.71 -11.42 -1.04
N SER A 56 7.08 -12.52 -0.61
CA SER A 56 7.77 -13.67 -0.04
C SER A 56 8.27 -14.63 -1.14
N PRO A 57 9.17 -15.57 -0.83
CA PRO A 57 9.72 -16.50 -1.81
C PRO A 57 8.68 -17.38 -2.54
N ASP A 58 7.54 -17.63 -1.91
CA ASP A 58 6.40 -18.36 -2.48
C ASP A 58 5.47 -17.49 -3.34
N GLY A 59 5.81 -16.20 -3.51
CA GLY A 59 5.07 -15.25 -4.32
C GLY A 59 3.89 -14.59 -3.59
N ASN A 60 3.66 -14.88 -2.32
CA ASN A 60 2.67 -14.15 -1.53
C ASN A 60 3.10 -12.69 -1.34
N LEU A 61 2.14 -11.79 -1.42
CA LEU A 61 2.37 -10.36 -1.23
C LEU A 61 1.82 -9.92 0.12
N TRP A 62 2.57 -9.08 0.81
CA TRP A 62 2.24 -8.61 2.15
C TRP A 62 2.45 -7.11 2.25
N ALA A 63 1.50 -6.42 2.88
CA ALA A 63 1.64 -5.03 3.30
C ALA A 63 1.78 -4.96 4.83
N GLY A 64 2.58 -4.03 5.34
CA GLY A 64 2.87 -3.87 6.77
C GLY A 64 3.29 -2.45 7.13
N LEU A 65 3.41 -2.16 8.43
CA LEU A 65 3.91 -0.88 8.94
C LEU A 65 5.35 -1.03 9.39
N LEU A 66 6.21 -0.13 8.93
CA LEU A 66 7.54 0.06 9.50
C LEU A 66 7.52 1.35 10.33
N GLU A 67 7.74 1.22 11.63
CA GLU A 67 7.56 2.28 12.61
C GLU A 67 8.90 2.74 13.20
N GLY A 68 8.93 3.99 13.63
CA GLY A 68 10.05 4.57 14.37
C GLY A 68 9.75 5.97 14.90
N GLU A 69 10.67 6.51 15.69
CA GLU A 69 10.56 7.89 16.15
C GLU A 69 10.84 8.89 15.02
N PRO A 70 10.40 10.16 15.11
CA PRO A 70 10.73 11.17 14.11
C PRO A 70 12.24 11.18 13.79
N GLY A 71 12.58 11.19 12.50
CA GLY A 71 13.94 11.00 12.01
C GLY A 71 14.34 9.54 11.77
N PHE A 72 13.48 8.55 12.02
CA PHE A 72 13.80 7.14 11.75
C PHE A 72 13.99 6.86 10.26
N ALA A 73 13.27 7.58 9.39
CA ALA A 73 13.38 7.47 7.95
C ALA A 73 14.11 8.70 7.38
N TRP A 74 15.26 8.51 6.74
CA TRP A 74 16.06 9.61 6.21
C TRP A 74 16.94 9.17 5.04
N SER A 75 17.37 10.10 4.20
CA SER A 75 18.10 9.79 2.97
C SER A 75 19.49 10.45 2.98
N PRO A 76 20.59 9.70 3.20
CA PRO A 76 21.95 10.24 3.19
C PRO A 76 22.30 10.87 1.84
N ASP A 77 21.87 10.23 0.76
CA ASP A 77 22.02 10.70 -0.62
C ASP A 77 20.77 10.31 -1.43
N PRO A 78 20.55 10.90 -2.62
CA PRO A 78 19.33 10.65 -3.40
C PRO A 78 19.08 9.20 -3.79
N THR A 79 20.07 8.31 -3.75
CA THR A 79 19.93 6.91 -4.16
C THR A 79 19.62 5.96 -3.01
N LEU A 80 19.64 6.44 -1.77
CA LEU A 80 19.49 5.62 -0.57
C LEU A 80 18.48 6.23 0.41
N LEU A 81 17.60 5.37 0.94
CA LEU A 81 16.73 5.67 2.08
C LEU A 81 17.08 4.73 3.24
N ARG A 82 17.42 5.31 4.39
CA ARG A 82 17.66 4.59 5.63
C ARG A 82 16.39 4.58 6.48
N LEU A 83 16.04 3.41 7.00
CA LEU A 83 14.94 3.22 7.95
C LEU A 83 15.49 2.60 9.24
N ASN A 84 15.49 3.36 10.33
CA ASN A 84 15.86 2.89 11.65
C ASN A 84 14.66 2.23 12.33
N THR A 85 14.38 0.99 11.97
CA THR A 85 13.22 0.23 12.44
C THR A 85 13.62 -1.19 12.79
N VAL A 86 12.99 -1.75 13.82
CA VAL A 86 13.19 -3.15 14.20
C VAL A 86 12.14 -3.98 13.46
N VAL A 87 12.62 -4.81 12.54
CA VAL A 87 11.78 -5.75 11.79
C VAL A 87 11.56 -7.02 12.60
N SER A 88 10.30 -7.31 12.93
CA SER A 88 9.94 -8.56 13.62
C SER A 88 9.52 -9.61 12.60
N ARG A 89 10.05 -10.83 12.70
CA ARG A 89 9.67 -11.95 11.82
C ARG A 89 8.24 -12.45 12.02
N VAL A 90 7.56 -11.99 13.06
CA VAL A 90 6.11 -12.25 13.26
C VAL A 90 5.24 -11.38 12.35
N ASP A 91 5.80 -10.31 11.77
CA ASP A 91 5.16 -9.54 10.71
C ASP A 91 5.46 -10.22 9.37
N PRO A 92 4.45 -10.75 8.66
CA PRO A 92 4.69 -11.45 7.40
C PRO A 92 5.25 -10.53 6.31
N CYS A 93 5.00 -9.21 6.37
CA CYS A 93 5.61 -8.24 5.47
C CYS A 93 7.10 -8.09 5.76
N ALA A 94 7.47 -7.99 7.04
CA ALA A 94 8.87 -7.85 7.42
C ALA A 94 9.68 -9.13 7.18
N ASP A 95 9.08 -10.30 7.39
CA ASP A 95 9.71 -11.59 7.06
C ASP A 95 9.93 -11.75 5.55
N ALA A 96 8.91 -11.42 4.73
CA ALA A 96 9.02 -11.40 3.28
C ALA A 96 10.10 -10.43 2.78
N LEU A 97 10.15 -9.24 3.38
CA LEU A 97 11.14 -8.19 3.10
C LEU A 97 12.57 -8.66 3.37
N LEU A 98 12.80 -9.34 4.50
CA LEU A 98 14.11 -9.91 4.84
C LEU A 98 14.50 -11.07 3.93
N ALA A 99 13.52 -11.82 3.42
CA ALA A 99 13.76 -12.97 2.56
C ALA A 99 14.12 -12.59 1.12
N THR A 100 13.48 -11.56 0.55
CA THR A 100 13.64 -11.23 -0.88
C THR A 100 14.35 -9.91 -1.13
N GLY A 101 14.41 -9.00 -0.16
CA GLY A 101 15.00 -7.67 -0.29
C GLY A 101 14.22 -6.70 -1.17
N ALA A 102 13.22 -7.16 -1.93
CA ALA A 102 12.40 -6.31 -2.78
C ALA A 102 11.33 -5.59 -1.95
N ILE A 103 11.26 -4.26 -2.08
CA ILE A 103 10.40 -3.43 -1.24
C ILE A 103 9.69 -2.34 -2.03
N GLY A 104 8.39 -2.21 -1.79
CA GLY A 104 7.60 -1.01 -2.09
C GLY A 104 7.39 -0.22 -0.80
N LEU A 105 7.54 1.09 -0.85
CA LEU A 105 7.34 1.99 0.28
C LEU A 105 6.36 3.10 -0.07
N LEU A 106 5.43 3.35 0.83
CA LEU A 106 4.55 4.51 0.83
C LEU A 106 4.90 5.35 2.06
N GLY A 107 5.58 6.48 1.85
CA GLY A 107 5.65 7.53 2.86
C GLY A 107 4.32 8.26 2.85
N ILE A 108 3.61 8.27 3.98
CA ILE A 108 2.30 8.91 4.11
C ILE A 108 2.17 9.61 5.45
N ASP A 109 1.69 10.85 5.40
CA ASP A 109 1.30 11.63 6.55
C ASP A 109 -0.22 11.84 6.47
N LEU A 110 -0.92 11.22 7.42
CA LEU A 110 -2.37 11.27 7.50
C LEU A 110 -2.88 12.63 7.99
N GLN A 111 -2.08 13.39 8.73
CA GLN A 111 -2.48 14.71 9.23
C GLN A 111 -2.45 15.74 8.09
N THR A 112 -1.37 15.77 7.30
CA THR A 112 -1.22 16.72 6.18
C THR A 112 -1.76 16.18 4.85
N ARG A 113 -2.26 14.95 4.83
CA ARG A 113 -2.68 14.20 3.62
C ARG A 113 -1.59 14.14 2.55
N ARG A 114 -0.32 14.10 2.95
CA ARG A 114 0.80 14.04 2.00
C ARG A 114 1.24 12.60 1.80
N ARG A 115 1.55 12.20 0.56
CA ARG A 115 2.15 10.90 0.29
C ARG A 115 3.17 10.90 -0.85
N ASN A 116 4.15 10.03 -0.76
CA ASN A 116 5.04 9.67 -1.85
C ASN A 116 5.19 8.14 -1.92
N ARG A 117 5.59 7.64 -3.09
CA ARG A 117 5.91 6.24 -3.29
C ARG A 117 7.37 6.09 -3.66
N LEU A 118 7.92 4.96 -3.26
CA LEU A 118 9.27 4.52 -3.56
C LEU A 118 9.24 3.02 -3.80
N SER A 119 9.91 2.53 -4.83
CA SER A 119 10.28 1.12 -4.95
C SER A 119 11.80 0.99 -4.94
N GLY A 120 12.29 -0.13 -4.44
CA GLY A 120 13.71 -0.33 -4.26
C GLY A 120 14.10 -1.74 -3.82
N GLN A 121 15.38 -1.88 -3.52
CA GLN A 121 15.97 -3.10 -3.00
C GLN A 121 16.70 -2.80 -1.69
N ILE A 122 16.59 -3.71 -0.74
CA ILE A 122 17.40 -3.67 0.47
C ILE A 122 18.84 -3.96 0.11
N SER A 123 19.69 -3.00 0.41
CA SER A 123 21.13 -3.07 0.19
C SER A 123 21.89 -3.50 1.45
N GLU A 124 21.32 -3.26 2.62
CA GLU A 124 21.94 -3.58 3.90
C GLU A 124 20.88 -3.74 4.99
N VAL A 125 21.11 -4.69 5.90
CA VAL A 125 20.37 -4.86 7.16
C VAL A 125 21.40 -4.90 8.28
N ASP A 126 21.25 -4.05 9.28
CA ASP A 126 22.10 -4.01 10.46
C ASP A 126 21.28 -3.94 11.75
N SER A 127 21.97 -3.89 12.90
CA SER A 127 21.33 -3.84 14.23
C SER A 127 20.36 -2.67 14.46
N LYS A 128 20.45 -1.59 13.67
CA LYS A 128 19.63 -0.39 13.79
C LYS A 128 18.48 -0.35 12.78
N GLY A 129 18.50 -1.17 11.72
CA GLY A 129 17.46 -1.17 10.70
C GLY A 129 17.95 -1.53 9.30
N ILE A 130 17.33 -0.93 8.28
CA ILE A 130 17.51 -1.31 6.87
C ILE A 130 17.86 -0.12 5.98
N SER A 131 18.70 -0.36 4.97
CA SER A 131 19.05 0.61 3.92
C SER A 131 18.45 0.18 2.58
N VAL A 132 17.57 1.02 2.01
CA VAL A 132 16.86 0.77 0.75
C VAL A 132 17.48 1.58 -0.38
N ARG A 133 18.03 0.90 -1.39
CA ARG A 133 18.46 1.52 -2.64
C ARG A 133 17.24 1.84 -3.49
N VAL A 134 17.10 3.10 -3.88
CA VAL A 134 15.97 3.61 -4.66
C VAL A 134 16.09 3.14 -6.11
N GLU A 135 15.03 2.52 -6.62
CA GLU A 135 14.86 2.25 -8.06
C GLU A 135 13.94 3.27 -8.70
N GLN A 136 12.84 3.62 -8.02
CA GLN A 136 11.87 4.59 -8.51
C GLN A 136 11.23 5.34 -7.34
N ALA A 137 11.03 6.65 -7.47
CA ALA A 137 10.32 7.46 -6.50
C ALA A 137 9.47 8.54 -7.18
N PHE A 138 8.27 8.78 -6.64
CA PHE A 138 7.33 9.78 -7.17
C PHE A 138 6.31 10.23 -6.12
N GLY A 139 5.84 11.46 -6.27
CA GLY A 139 4.79 12.02 -5.41
C GLY A 139 3.41 11.61 -5.92
N ASN A 140 2.47 11.36 -5.01
CA ASN A 140 1.07 11.11 -5.38
C ASN A 140 0.13 12.15 -4.77
N CYS A 141 -0.94 12.47 -5.51
CA CYS A 141 -2.00 13.39 -5.07
C CYS A 141 -2.59 12.98 -3.70
N PRO A 142 -3.02 13.91 -2.84
CA PRO A 142 -3.62 13.62 -1.52
C PRO A 142 -4.97 12.89 -1.54
N GLN A 143 -5.53 12.62 -2.73
CA GLN A 143 -6.88 12.07 -2.87
C GLN A 143 -7.11 10.82 -2.02
N PHE A 144 -8.27 10.83 -1.36
CA PHE A 144 -8.83 9.76 -0.53
C PHE A 144 -8.13 9.51 0.81
N ILE A 145 -7.10 10.29 1.16
CA ILE A 145 -6.44 10.15 2.48
C ILE A 145 -7.35 10.77 3.56
N GLN A 146 -7.82 9.94 4.47
CA GLN A 146 -8.60 10.39 5.61
C GLN A 146 -7.68 11.08 6.61
N GLN A 147 -8.11 12.24 7.09
CA GLN A 147 -7.30 13.03 7.99
C GLN A 147 -7.34 12.46 9.39
N ARG A 148 -6.16 12.30 9.98
CA ARG A 148 -5.99 11.74 11.31
C ARG A 148 -4.86 12.44 12.04
N GLN A 149 -5.09 12.71 13.31
CA GLN A 149 -4.04 13.20 14.20
C GLN A 149 -3.43 12.04 14.94
N LEU A 150 -2.10 11.97 14.94
CA LEU A 150 -1.39 11.03 15.80
C LEU A 150 -1.57 11.48 17.25
N VAL A 151 -2.09 10.60 18.09
CA VAL A 151 -2.21 10.83 19.54
C VAL A 151 -1.09 10.09 20.27
N ALA A 152 -0.85 10.45 21.53
CA ALA A 152 0.10 9.70 22.35
C ALA A 152 -0.33 8.22 22.41
N GLY A 153 0.46 7.34 21.79
CA GLY A 153 0.27 5.90 21.87
C GLY A 153 0.72 5.41 23.23
N ALA A 154 -0.18 4.78 23.98
CA ALA A 154 -0.01 4.53 25.41
C ALA A 154 0.53 3.12 25.76
N GLU A 155 0.69 2.19 24.83
CA GLU A 155 1.06 0.81 25.20
C GLU A 155 2.07 0.19 24.21
N ALA A 156 2.98 -0.64 24.74
CA ALA A 156 3.86 -1.47 23.93
C ALA A 156 3.01 -2.35 22.99
N PRO A 157 3.52 -2.77 21.82
CA PRO A 157 2.81 -3.72 20.98
C PRO A 157 2.39 -4.93 21.81
N ALA A 158 1.24 -5.51 21.49
CA ALA A 158 0.87 -6.77 22.12
C ALA A 158 1.99 -7.80 21.86
N ALA A 159 2.22 -8.67 22.85
CA ALA A 159 3.25 -9.69 22.74
C ALA A 159 3.02 -10.56 21.49
N ASP A 160 4.10 -10.99 20.84
CA ASP A 160 4.10 -11.83 19.64
C ASP A 160 3.20 -13.09 19.75
N SER A 161 2.89 -13.55 20.98
CA SER A 161 1.97 -14.65 21.25
C SER A 161 0.49 -14.37 20.92
N SER A 162 0.09 -13.12 20.66
CA SER A 162 -1.29 -12.77 20.28
C SER A 162 -1.54 -12.77 18.77
N VAL A 163 -0.54 -13.09 17.96
CA VAL A 163 -0.68 -13.17 16.50
C VAL A 163 -1.54 -14.37 16.12
N VAL A 164 -2.55 -14.13 15.28
CA VAL A 164 -3.48 -15.15 14.80
C VAL A 164 -3.30 -15.32 13.29
N SER A 165 -2.92 -16.52 12.86
CA SER A 165 -2.83 -16.88 11.44
C SER A 165 -3.96 -17.84 11.06
N SER A 166 -4.55 -17.64 9.88
CA SER A 166 -5.64 -18.46 9.35
C SER A 166 -5.67 -18.37 7.82
N ASN A 167 -6.42 -19.27 7.16
CA ASN A 167 -6.73 -19.16 5.72
C ASN A 167 -8.14 -18.60 5.48
N LEU A 168 -8.92 -18.42 6.56
CA LEU A 168 -10.29 -17.94 6.54
C LEU A 168 -10.44 -16.69 7.41
N LEU A 169 -11.21 -15.73 6.91
CA LEU A 169 -11.66 -14.58 7.68
C LEU A 169 -12.63 -15.02 8.79
N THR A 170 -12.36 -14.58 10.02
CA THR A 170 -13.31 -14.71 11.13
C THR A 170 -14.37 -13.61 11.08
N PRO A 171 -15.51 -13.73 11.78
CA PRO A 171 -16.50 -12.66 11.87
C PRO A 171 -15.90 -11.31 12.30
N ARG A 172 -15.03 -11.31 13.32
CA ARG A 172 -14.37 -10.09 13.81
C ARG A 172 -13.43 -9.46 12.77
N MET A 173 -12.74 -10.27 11.98
CA MET A 173 -11.90 -9.75 10.88
C MET A 173 -12.75 -9.10 9.79
N ARG A 174 -13.93 -9.67 9.48
CA ARG A 174 -14.88 -9.08 8.53
C ARG A 174 -15.46 -7.77 9.03
N GLU A 175 -15.78 -7.68 10.32
CA GLU A 175 -16.24 -6.43 10.96
C GLU A 175 -15.18 -5.32 10.86
N LEU A 176 -13.90 -5.65 11.12
CA LEU A 176 -12.79 -4.71 10.95
C LEU A 176 -12.69 -4.20 9.51
N ILE A 177 -12.77 -5.11 8.51
CA ILE A 177 -12.74 -4.72 7.09
C ILE A 177 -13.95 -3.84 6.74
N ALA A 178 -15.14 -4.18 7.23
CA ALA A 178 -16.37 -3.43 6.97
C ALA A 178 -16.36 -2.03 7.61
N ALA A 179 -15.67 -1.84 8.74
CA ALA A 179 -15.51 -0.54 9.40
C ALA A 179 -14.38 0.30 8.79
N ALA A 180 -13.48 -0.30 8.01
CA ALA A 180 -12.31 0.38 7.48
C ALA A 180 -12.69 1.43 6.41
N ASP A 181 -12.09 2.62 6.54
CA ASP A 181 -12.15 3.70 5.54
C ASP A 181 -10.83 3.86 4.75
N THR A 182 -9.85 3.01 5.08
CA THR A 182 -8.49 3.01 4.55
C THR A 182 -7.99 1.56 4.41
N CYS A 183 -7.36 1.26 3.29
CA CYS A 183 -6.72 -0.02 2.99
C CYS A 183 -5.41 0.23 2.24
N PHE A 184 -4.36 -0.50 2.56
CA PHE A 184 -3.12 -0.47 1.79
C PHE A 184 -2.97 -1.73 0.96
N VAL A 185 -2.51 -1.57 -0.29
CA VAL A 185 -2.42 -2.67 -1.26
C VAL A 185 -0.98 -2.79 -1.74
N ALA A 186 -0.33 -3.90 -1.37
CA ALA A 186 0.93 -4.35 -1.95
C ALA A 186 0.65 -5.14 -3.24
N SER A 187 1.40 -4.81 -4.28
CA SER A 187 1.36 -5.45 -5.61
C SER A 187 2.78 -5.54 -6.14
N CYS A 188 3.07 -6.42 -7.09
CA CYS A 188 4.38 -6.42 -7.73
C CYS A 188 4.34 -6.83 -9.19
N LEU A 189 5.32 -6.34 -9.95
CA LEU A 189 5.67 -6.86 -11.26
C LEU A 189 6.83 -7.85 -11.10
N PRO A 190 6.62 -9.15 -11.35
CA PRO A 190 7.71 -10.12 -11.44
C PRO A 190 8.70 -9.71 -12.54
N ARG A 191 10.00 -9.91 -12.29
CA ARG A 191 11.06 -9.66 -13.27
C ARG A 191 11.85 -10.94 -13.49
N GLU A 192 11.97 -11.39 -14.73
CA GLU A 192 12.85 -12.51 -15.05
C GLU A 192 14.31 -12.11 -14.85
N GLY A 193 15.07 -12.91 -14.10
CA GLY A 193 16.51 -12.68 -13.88
C GLY A 193 16.86 -11.48 -12.99
N GLY A 194 15.88 -10.90 -12.28
CA GLY A 194 16.10 -9.78 -11.36
C GLY A 194 15.08 -9.75 -10.22
N SER A 195 15.28 -8.84 -9.28
CA SER A 195 14.36 -8.68 -8.16
C SER A 195 12.99 -8.14 -8.63
N PRO A 196 11.87 -8.64 -8.07
CA PRO A 196 10.54 -8.16 -8.43
C PRO A 196 10.36 -6.68 -8.07
N ALA A 197 9.60 -5.95 -8.90
CA ALA A 197 9.28 -4.56 -8.63
C ALA A 197 8.05 -4.48 -7.73
N VAL A 198 8.26 -4.32 -6.43
CA VAL A 198 7.17 -4.21 -5.46
C VAL A 198 6.69 -2.76 -5.33
N ASP A 199 5.38 -2.57 -5.26
CA ASP A 199 4.71 -1.30 -5.00
C ASP A 199 3.72 -1.46 -3.84
N VAL A 200 3.51 -0.39 -3.09
CA VAL A 200 2.44 -0.32 -2.07
C VAL A 200 1.66 0.97 -2.20
N SER A 201 0.34 0.83 -2.18
CA SER A 201 -0.60 1.91 -2.47
C SER A 201 -1.59 2.11 -1.33
N HIS A 202 -2.12 3.33 -1.22
CA HIS A 202 -3.21 3.66 -0.32
C HIS A 202 -4.52 3.70 -1.11
N ARG A 203 -5.56 3.06 -0.57
CA ARG A 203 -6.97 3.14 -1.00
C ARG A 203 -7.78 3.70 0.16
N GLY A 204 -8.62 4.68 -0.13
CA GLY A 204 -9.51 5.27 0.86
C GLY A 204 -10.91 5.43 0.31
N GLY A 205 -11.89 5.23 1.17
CA GLY A 205 -13.31 5.29 0.83
C GLY A 205 -14.13 5.68 2.06
N TRP A 206 -15.45 5.69 1.91
CA TRP A 206 -16.34 5.67 3.08
C TRP A 206 -16.19 4.33 3.82
N PRO A 207 -16.43 4.25 5.14
CA PRO A 207 -16.49 2.96 5.84
C PRO A 207 -17.36 1.96 5.07
N GLY A 208 -16.84 0.76 4.84
CA GLY A 208 -17.50 -0.28 4.05
C GLY A 208 -17.33 -0.15 2.53
N PHE A 209 -16.38 0.67 2.06
CA PHE A 209 -15.99 0.73 0.65
C PHE A 209 -15.37 -0.58 0.15
N VAL A 210 -14.71 -1.34 1.04
CA VAL A 210 -14.33 -2.72 0.76
C VAL A 210 -15.50 -3.60 1.20
N LYS A 211 -16.14 -4.26 0.23
CA LYS A 211 -17.19 -5.25 0.53
C LYS A 211 -16.53 -6.57 0.83
N VAL A 212 -17.03 -7.27 1.85
CA VAL A 212 -16.55 -8.59 2.24
C VAL A 212 -17.69 -9.58 2.21
N SER A 213 -17.51 -10.68 1.49
CA SER A 213 -18.43 -11.80 1.41
C SER A 213 -17.64 -13.07 1.72
N GLU A 214 -17.82 -13.61 2.92
CA GLU A 214 -17.06 -14.75 3.43
C GLU A 214 -15.54 -14.50 3.41
N ASN A 215 -14.84 -15.04 2.41
CA ASN A 215 -13.40 -14.94 2.20
C ASN A 215 -13.01 -14.13 0.93
N ARG A 216 -14.01 -13.55 0.25
CA ARG A 216 -13.83 -12.73 -0.94
C ARG A 216 -14.04 -11.26 -0.58
N LEU A 217 -13.08 -10.42 -0.96
CA LEU A 217 -13.16 -8.97 -0.85
C LEU A 217 -13.43 -8.37 -2.23
N THR A 218 -14.24 -7.32 -2.30
CA THR A 218 -14.45 -6.52 -3.50
C THR A 218 -14.05 -5.08 -3.20
N LEU A 219 -13.12 -4.55 -4.01
CA LEU A 219 -12.56 -3.22 -3.85
C LEU A 219 -12.87 -2.36 -5.08
N PRO A 220 -13.27 -1.09 -4.88
CA PRO A 220 -13.37 -0.14 -5.97
C PRO A 220 -12.01 0.44 -6.37
N GLU A 221 -11.82 0.63 -7.67
CA GLU A 221 -10.85 1.58 -8.19
C GLU A 221 -11.58 2.88 -8.57
N PHE A 222 -11.30 3.94 -7.81
CA PHE A 222 -11.73 5.30 -8.14
C PHE A 222 -10.76 5.95 -9.13
N ALA A 223 -11.26 6.93 -9.90
CA ALA A 223 -10.43 7.71 -10.80
C ALA A 223 -9.23 8.35 -10.08
N GLY A 224 -8.02 7.96 -10.51
CA GLY A 224 -6.75 8.38 -9.91
C GLY A 224 -5.82 9.12 -10.89
N ASN A 225 -4.51 8.99 -10.68
CA ASN A 225 -3.45 9.63 -11.48
C ASN A 225 -3.22 8.97 -12.86
N ARG A 226 -3.98 7.92 -13.21
CA ARG A 226 -3.86 7.15 -14.47
C ARG A 226 -2.49 6.49 -14.69
N PHE A 227 -1.67 6.32 -13.66
CA PHE A 227 -0.40 5.60 -13.78
C PHE A 227 -0.64 4.09 -13.85
N PHE A 228 -1.67 3.61 -13.15
CA PHE A 228 -2.04 2.20 -13.04
C PHE A 228 -0.95 1.32 -12.42
N ASN A 229 -0.09 1.84 -11.53
CA ASN A 229 0.96 1.02 -10.90
C ASN A 229 0.38 -0.24 -10.24
N THR A 230 -0.70 -0.09 -9.46
CA THR A 230 -1.35 -1.22 -8.79
C THR A 230 -2.12 -2.10 -9.78
N LEU A 231 -3.09 -1.57 -10.54
CA LEU A 231 -3.88 -2.39 -11.48
C LEU A 231 -3.03 -3.02 -12.59
N GLY A 232 -1.98 -2.33 -13.04
CA GLY A 232 -1.02 -2.83 -14.02
C GLY A 232 -0.22 -4.00 -13.46
N ASN A 233 0.24 -3.91 -12.21
CA ASN A 233 0.84 -5.05 -11.51
C ASN A 233 -0.14 -6.22 -11.40
N LEU A 234 -1.39 -5.96 -10.95
CA LEU A 234 -2.42 -6.99 -10.79
C LEU A 234 -2.82 -7.68 -12.09
N LEU A 235 -2.77 -6.96 -13.20
CA LEU A 235 -2.99 -7.51 -14.53
C LEU A 235 -1.88 -8.49 -14.95
N MET A 236 -0.63 -8.22 -14.56
CA MET A 236 0.52 -9.07 -14.91
C MET A 236 0.79 -10.17 -13.88
N ASN A 237 0.40 -9.93 -12.63
CA ASN A 237 0.59 -10.80 -11.49
C ASN A 237 -0.67 -10.72 -10.61
N PRO A 238 -1.62 -11.67 -10.75
CA PRO A 238 -2.93 -11.63 -10.09
C PRO A 238 -2.84 -12.03 -8.62
N ARG A 239 -1.98 -11.34 -7.86
CA ARG A 239 -1.78 -11.50 -6.42
C ARG A 239 -1.67 -10.12 -5.77
N ALA A 240 -2.19 -10.00 -4.55
CA ALA A 240 -2.04 -8.78 -3.76
C ALA A 240 -1.88 -9.10 -2.28
N GLY A 241 -1.22 -8.18 -1.58
CA GLY A 241 -1.23 -8.11 -0.13
C GLY A 241 -2.07 -6.93 0.33
N LEU A 242 -2.95 -7.13 1.30
CA LEU A 242 -3.75 -6.07 1.89
C LEU A 242 -3.34 -5.82 3.33
N LEU A 243 -3.37 -4.56 3.75
CA LEU A 243 -3.25 -4.17 5.15
C LEU A 243 -4.45 -3.28 5.51
N PHE A 244 -5.18 -3.71 6.54
CA PHE A 244 -6.16 -2.90 7.25
C PHE A 244 -5.59 -2.53 8.62
N VAL A 245 -5.76 -1.28 9.00
CA VAL A 245 -5.28 -0.73 10.27
C VAL A 245 -6.50 -0.23 11.04
N ASP A 246 -6.73 -0.78 12.23
CA ASP A 246 -7.56 -0.09 13.20
C ASP A 246 -6.71 0.99 13.87
N PHE A 247 -6.87 2.22 13.40
CA PHE A 247 -6.08 3.34 13.87
C PHE A 247 -6.31 3.68 15.36
N ALA A 248 -7.44 3.28 15.93
CA ALA A 248 -7.78 3.57 17.32
C ALA A 248 -7.22 2.52 18.29
N SER A 249 -7.18 1.25 17.89
CA SER A 249 -6.64 0.16 18.73
C SER A 249 -5.19 -0.23 18.40
N GLY A 250 -4.70 0.12 17.21
CA GLY A 250 -3.41 -0.32 16.68
C GLY A 250 -3.42 -1.74 16.12
N ASP A 251 -4.59 -2.37 15.98
CA ASP A 251 -4.70 -3.70 15.38
C ASP A 251 -4.32 -3.65 13.89
N LEU A 252 -3.52 -4.64 13.46
CA LEU A 252 -3.12 -4.81 12.07
C LEU A 252 -3.72 -6.12 11.54
N LEU A 253 -4.49 -6.03 10.45
CA LEU A 253 -5.02 -7.18 9.73
C LEU A 253 -4.36 -7.23 8.35
N GLN A 254 -3.48 -8.21 8.17
CA GLN A 254 -2.70 -8.42 6.95
C GLN A 254 -3.27 -9.61 6.19
N LEU A 255 -3.57 -9.43 4.90
CA LEU A 255 -4.12 -10.47 4.03
C LEU A 255 -3.22 -10.68 2.83
N THR A 256 -3.18 -11.89 2.30
CA THR A 256 -2.65 -12.17 0.96
C THR A 256 -3.62 -13.06 0.19
N GLY A 257 -3.67 -12.90 -1.13
CA GLY A 257 -4.63 -13.63 -1.93
C GLY A 257 -4.49 -13.45 -3.44
N ARG A 258 -5.34 -14.16 -4.17
CA ARG A 258 -5.45 -14.07 -5.63
C ARG A 258 -6.43 -12.97 -6.04
N VAL A 259 -6.10 -12.27 -7.11
CA VAL A 259 -6.89 -11.15 -7.62
C VAL A 259 -7.59 -11.47 -8.92
N GLU A 260 -8.83 -11.04 -9.02
CA GLU A 260 -9.63 -11.03 -10.25
C GLU A 260 -10.01 -9.57 -10.58
N LEU A 261 -9.76 -9.13 -11.82
CA LEU A 261 -10.09 -7.78 -12.27
C LEU A 261 -11.43 -7.80 -13.04
N GLU A 262 -12.40 -7.02 -12.58
CA GLU A 262 -13.73 -6.88 -13.19
C GLU A 262 -13.76 -5.60 -14.05
N TRP A 263 -13.57 -5.78 -15.36
CA TRP A 263 -13.48 -4.67 -16.32
C TRP A 263 -14.84 -4.11 -16.71
N GLU A 264 -15.76 -5.01 -17.07
CA GLU A 264 -17.14 -4.71 -17.30
C GLU A 264 -17.81 -4.89 -15.95
N ALA A 265 -17.87 -3.81 -15.17
CA ALA A 265 -18.44 -3.83 -13.83
C ALA A 265 -19.89 -3.34 -13.89
N PRO A 266 -20.88 -4.17 -14.29
CA PRO A 266 -22.29 -3.76 -14.23
C PRO A 266 -22.69 -3.35 -12.81
N ASP A 267 -22.05 -3.95 -11.81
CA ASP A 267 -22.21 -3.59 -10.39
C ASP A 267 -21.45 -2.31 -9.98
N ALA A 268 -20.47 -1.82 -10.76
CA ALA A 268 -19.88 -0.49 -10.52
C ALA A 268 -20.91 0.63 -10.71
N SER A 269 -21.97 0.41 -11.50
CA SER A 269 -23.10 1.35 -11.57
C SER A 269 -23.80 1.54 -10.22
N ARG A 270 -23.65 0.60 -9.27
CA ARG A 270 -24.16 0.73 -7.90
C ARG A 270 -23.32 1.69 -7.05
N PHE A 271 -22.14 2.09 -7.52
CA PHE A 271 -21.18 2.88 -6.77
C PHE A 271 -20.68 4.07 -7.60
N GLU A 272 -21.18 5.26 -7.30
CA GLU A 272 -20.83 6.50 -8.03
C GLU A 272 -19.31 6.72 -8.04
N GLY A 273 -18.75 7.01 -9.23
CA GLY A 273 -17.32 7.34 -9.40
C GLY A 273 -16.34 6.15 -9.41
N VAL A 274 -16.83 4.89 -9.37
CA VAL A 274 -16.02 3.69 -9.55
C VAL A 274 -15.77 3.43 -11.04
N GLU A 275 -14.50 3.25 -11.42
CA GLU A 275 -14.13 2.95 -12.81
C GLU A 275 -13.98 1.45 -13.04
N HIS A 276 -13.47 0.73 -12.04
CA HIS A 276 -13.27 -0.71 -12.09
C HIS A 276 -13.55 -1.30 -10.71
N LEU A 277 -14.01 -2.55 -10.69
CA LEU A 277 -14.00 -3.39 -9.50
C LEU A 277 -12.87 -4.42 -9.63
N TRP A 278 -12.35 -4.84 -8.49
CA TRP A 278 -11.50 -6.02 -8.44
C TRP A 278 -11.75 -6.77 -7.15
N HIS A 279 -11.53 -8.07 -7.23
CA HIS A 279 -11.77 -8.97 -6.12
C HIS A 279 -10.48 -9.57 -5.63
N LEU A 280 -10.44 -9.87 -4.33
CA LEU A 280 -9.38 -10.65 -3.73
C LEU A 280 -9.99 -11.85 -3.01
N GLU A 281 -9.62 -13.05 -3.46
CA GLU A 281 -9.85 -14.29 -2.73
C GLU A 281 -8.75 -14.46 -1.70
N VAL A 282 -9.09 -14.34 -0.42
CA VAL A 282 -8.11 -14.45 0.68
C VAL A 282 -7.58 -15.88 0.70
N GLU A 283 -6.27 -16.02 0.74
CA GLU A 283 -5.60 -17.31 0.91
C GLU A 283 -4.98 -17.46 2.29
N GLN A 284 -4.44 -16.36 2.83
CA GLN A 284 -3.91 -16.30 4.18
C GLN A 284 -4.22 -14.96 4.82
N VAL A 285 -4.45 -15.00 6.13
CA VAL A 285 -4.63 -13.85 7.00
C VAL A 285 -3.68 -13.96 8.20
N VAL A 286 -3.09 -12.84 8.56
CA VAL A 286 -2.36 -12.65 9.81
C VAL A 286 -2.96 -11.45 10.52
N TRP A 287 -3.58 -11.68 11.67
CA TRP A 287 -4.10 -10.64 12.54
C TRP A 287 -3.16 -10.44 13.72
N ARG A 288 -2.78 -9.19 13.94
CA ARG A 288 -1.86 -8.75 14.99
C ARG A 288 -2.58 -7.71 15.84
N PRO A 289 -3.33 -8.13 16.87
CA PRO A 289 -3.94 -7.21 17.83
C PRO A 289 -2.87 -6.30 18.44
N GLY A 290 -3.09 -4.99 18.49
CA GLY A 290 -2.11 -4.02 18.97
C GLY A 290 -0.74 -4.11 18.27
N GLY A 291 -0.69 -4.56 17.01
CA GLY A 291 0.55 -4.75 16.26
C GLY A 291 1.30 -3.45 15.96
N SER A 292 0.58 -2.31 15.93
CA SER A 292 1.15 -0.97 15.82
C SER A 292 1.33 -0.33 17.20
N ARG A 293 2.41 0.43 17.40
CA ARG A 293 2.60 1.28 18.60
C ARG A 293 1.85 2.60 18.51
N LEU A 294 1.46 2.97 17.30
CA LEU A 294 0.89 4.27 17.00
C LEU A 294 -0.63 4.22 17.14
N ARG A 295 -1.21 5.35 17.55
CA ARG A 295 -2.64 5.53 17.70
C ARG A 295 -3.02 6.84 17.04
N TRP A 296 -4.16 6.85 16.37
CA TRP A 296 -4.64 8.05 15.72
C TRP A 296 -6.09 8.33 16.05
N GLN A 297 -6.39 9.61 16.18
CA GLN A 297 -7.74 10.11 16.27
C GLN A 297 -8.21 10.53 14.87
N PHE A 298 -9.41 10.07 14.50
CA PHE A 298 -10.08 10.51 13.28
C PHE A 298 -10.39 12.01 13.35
N GLU A 299 -10.03 12.77 12.31
CA GLU A 299 -10.39 14.20 12.20
C GLU A 299 -11.46 14.44 11.14
N SER A 300 -11.18 14.05 9.88
CA SER A 300 -12.12 14.30 8.78
C SER A 300 -11.91 13.40 7.57
N PHE A 301 -13.00 13.08 6.88
CA PHE A 301 -12.94 12.40 5.59
C PHE A 301 -12.30 13.30 4.52
N SER A 302 -11.61 12.67 3.57
CA SER A 302 -11.07 13.32 2.38
C SER A 302 -12.18 14.02 1.59
N PRO A 303 -12.02 15.30 1.21
CA PRO A 303 -12.97 15.99 0.32
C PRO A 303 -13.22 15.26 -1.01
N ALA A 304 -12.28 14.46 -1.48
CA ALA A 304 -12.41 13.68 -2.71
C ALA A 304 -13.53 12.63 -2.67
N LEU A 305 -13.97 12.19 -1.48
CA LEU A 305 -15.08 11.24 -1.33
C LEU A 305 -16.44 11.82 -1.73
N ARG A 306 -16.58 13.15 -1.80
CA ARG A 306 -17.81 13.77 -2.29
C ARG A 306 -18.13 13.40 -3.74
N ARG A 307 -17.14 12.96 -4.50
CA ARG A 307 -17.28 12.54 -5.91
C ARG A 307 -17.55 11.05 -6.08
N THR A 308 -17.59 10.29 -4.99
CA THR A 308 -17.77 8.83 -5.02
C THR A 308 -19.17 8.39 -4.57
N GLY A 309 -20.10 9.34 -4.45
CA GLY A 309 -21.41 9.14 -3.84
C GLY A 309 -21.36 8.72 -2.36
N VAL A 310 -22.53 8.48 -1.78
CA VAL A 310 -22.68 7.84 -0.47
C VAL A 310 -22.87 6.34 -0.72
N TRP A 311 -21.96 5.55 -0.17
CA TRP A 311 -22.02 4.11 -0.26
C TRP A 311 -23.07 3.62 0.74
N PRO A 312 -24.04 2.79 0.35
CA PRO A 312 -24.97 2.21 1.31
C PRO A 312 -24.16 1.42 2.35
N THR A 313 -24.26 1.87 3.61
CA THR A 313 -24.04 1.01 4.77
C THR A 313 -25.13 -0.04 4.71
N VAL A 314 -24.75 -1.30 4.49
CA VAL A 314 -25.69 -2.43 4.58
C VAL A 314 -26.27 -2.47 5.98
#